data_AF-A0A7C4FEA2-F1
#
_entry.id   AF-A0A7C4FEA2-F1
#
_cell.length_a   1.000
_cell.length_b   1.000
_cell.length_c   1.000
_cell.angle_alpha   90.00
_cell.angle_beta   90.00
_cell.angle_gamma   90.00
#
_symmetry.space_group_name_H-M   'P 1'
#
loop_
_entity.id
_entity.type
_entity.pdbx_description
1 polymer ?
#
loop_
_entity_poly.entity_id
_entity_poly.type
_entity_poly.pdbx_seq_one_letter_code
_entity_poly.pdbx_strand_id
1 'polypeptide(L)'
;MSGLERIVLFVCTENQFRSQIAEAYFNAMAPPGWRAVSAGSKPAEEVHPNAVKLMLEEGIDISGKKPKPLTPELQRIAEIGVIVCGESESGTCPT
;
A
#
# COMPACT_ATOMS: atom_id res chain seq x y z
N MET A 1 17.17 -2.60 22.04
CA MET A 1 16.91 -1.79 20.84
C MET A 1 15.46 -2.02 20.41
N SER A 2 14.49 -1.37 21.06
CA SER A 2 13.08 -1.37 20.63
C SER A 2 12.78 0.01 20.05
N GLY A 3 13.35 0.31 18.87
CA GLY A 3 12.89 1.46 18.11
C GLY A 3 11.50 1.13 17.60
N LEU A 4 10.50 1.94 17.95
CA LEU A 4 9.13 1.79 17.47
C LEU A 4 9.14 1.71 15.93
N GLU A 5 8.58 0.65 15.36
CA GLU A 5 8.43 0.54 13.91
C GLU A 5 7.46 1.63 13.42
N ARG A 6 7.90 2.48 12.51
CA ARG A 6 7.09 3.54 11.90
C ARG A 6 6.42 3.03 10.64
N ILE A 7 5.11 3.19 10.56
CA ILE A 7 4.30 2.61 9.50
C ILE A 7 3.82 3.71 8.54
N VAL A 8 4.06 3.52 7.25
CA VAL A 8 3.47 4.31 6.16
C VAL A 8 2.34 3.50 5.51
N LEU A 9 1.15 4.08 5.41
CA LEU A 9 -0.03 3.46 4.82
C LEU A 9 -0.34 4.04 3.43
N PHE A 10 -0.13 3.26 2.37
CA PHE A 10 -0.53 3.60 1.00
C PHE A 10 -1.97 3.17 0.71
N VAL A 11 -2.84 4.12 0.39
CA VAL A 11 -4.25 3.87 0.15
C VAL A 11 -4.61 4.13 -1.31
N CYS A 12 -5.32 3.18 -1.92
CA CYS A 12 -5.96 3.39 -3.21
C CYS A 12 -7.40 2.80 -3.16
N THR A 13 -8.16 2.79 -4.25
CA THR A 13 -9.52 2.26 -4.22
C THR A 13 -9.52 0.74 -4.03
N GLU A 14 -8.83 0.03 -4.92
CA GLU A 14 -8.95 -1.44 -5.00
C GLU A 14 -7.75 -2.20 -4.43
N ASN A 15 -6.69 -1.50 -4.04
CA ASN A 15 -5.43 -2.09 -3.60
C ASN A 15 -4.88 -3.17 -4.52
N GLN A 16 -5.11 -3.02 -5.84
CA GLN A 16 -4.65 -3.97 -6.86
C GLN A 16 -3.42 -3.51 -7.65
N PHE A 17 -3.11 -2.21 -7.67
CA PHE A 17 -2.06 -1.67 -8.55
C PHE A 17 -1.17 -0.65 -7.83
N ARG A 18 -1.56 0.64 -7.84
CA ARG A 18 -0.70 1.75 -7.40
C ARG A 18 -0.22 1.62 -5.96
N SER A 19 -1.10 1.25 -5.03
CA SER A 19 -0.71 1.10 -3.62
C SER A 19 0.12 -0.16 -3.35
N GLN A 20 -0.03 -1.23 -4.15
CA GLN A 20 0.84 -2.42 -4.08
C GLN A 20 2.26 -2.08 -4.52
N ILE A 21 2.38 -1.38 -5.65
CA ILE A 21 3.66 -0.88 -6.19
C ILE A 21 4.34 0.05 -5.18
N ALA A 22 3.58 1.00 -4.60
CA ALA A 22 4.12 1.93 -3.62
C ALA A 22 4.60 1.23 -2.33
N GLU A 23 3.84 0.27 -1.80
CA GLU A 23 4.28 -0.56 -0.66
C GLU A 23 5.57 -1.30 -0.98
N ALA A 24 5.65 -1.91 -2.17
CA ALA A 24 6.78 -2.72 -2.58
C ALA A 24 8.06 -1.89 -2.73
N TYR A 25 8.01 -0.78 -3.47
CA TYR A 25 9.15 0.12 -3.62
C TYR A 25 9.59 0.74 -2.30
N PHE A 26 8.65 1.18 -1.47
CA PHE A 26 9.00 1.75 -0.18
C PHE A 26 9.75 0.72 0.67
N ASN A 27 9.23 -0.50 0.79
CA ASN A 27 9.87 -1.53 1.60
C ASN A 27 11.22 -1.99 1.05
N ALA A 28 11.46 -1.89 -0.26
CA ALA A 28 12.76 -2.17 -0.87
C ALA A 28 13.83 -1.13 -0.53
N MET A 29 13.44 0.11 -0.19
CA MET A 29 14.35 1.24 0.04
C MET A 29 14.25 1.81 1.47
N ALA A 30 13.39 1.26 2.32
CA ALA A 30 13.09 1.83 3.63
C ALA A 30 14.31 1.79 4.55
N PRO A 31 14.62 2.90 5.25
CA PRO A 31 15.65 2.90 6.29
C PRO A 31 15.20 2.04 7.50
N PRO A 32 16.15 1.59 8.36
CA PRO A 32 15.81 0.80 9.54
C PRO A 32 14.74 1.48 10.42
N GLY A 33 13.74 0.69 10.83
CA GLY A 33 12.63 1.16 11.65
C GLY A 33 11.46 1.75 10.87
N TRP A 34 11.49 1.74 9.53
CA TRP A 34 10.36 2.13 8.70
C TRP A 34 9.81 0.93 7.92
N ARG A 35 8.48 0.88 7.77
CA ARG A 35 7.79 -0.11 6.97
C ARG A 35 6.56 0.50 6.30
N ALA A 36 6.29 0.07 5.08
CA ALA A 36 5.05 0.38 4.39
C ALA A 36 4.04 -0.77 4.46
N VAL A 37 2.77 -0.39 4.52
CA VAL A 37 1.61 -1.21 4.25
C VAL A 37 0.73 -0.51 3.23
N SER A 38 -0.03 -1.26 2.46
CA SER A 38 -1.08 -0.74 1.60
C SER A 38 -2.46 -1.24 1.99
N ALA A 39 -3.50 -0.54 1.57
CA ALA A 39 -4.89 -0.97 1.72
C ALA A 39 -5.79 -0.32 0.66
N GLY A 40 -7.03 -0.80 0.56
CA GLY A 40 -8.04 -0.29 -0.36
C GLY A 40 -9.42 -0.12 0.28
N SER A 41 -10.16 0.90 -0.14
CA SER A 41 -11.54 1.14 0.32
C SER A 41 -12.55 0.15 -0.25
N LYS A 42 -12.26 -0.41 -1.43
CA LYS A 42 -13.04 -1.46 -2.12
C LYS A 42 -12.07 -2.48 -2.74
N PRO A 43 -11.39 -3.33 -1.93
CA PRO A 43 -10.34 -4.22 -2.42
C PRO A 43 -10.80 -5.12 -3.56
N ALA A 44 -9.97 -5.27 -4.59
CA ALA A 44 -10.15 -6.29 -5.61
C ALA A 44 -9.85 -7.69 -5.04
N GLU A 45 -10.12 -8.73 -5.84
CA GLU A 45 -9.80 -10.11 -5.45
C GLU A 45 -8.29 -10.40 -5.54
N GLU A 46 -7.61 -9.80 -6.51
CA GLU A 46 -6.21 -10.10 -6.83
C GLU A 46 -5.41 -8.84 -7.15
N VAL A 47 -4.08 -8.94 -7.04
CA VAL A 47 -3.17 -7.91 -7.53
C VAL A 47 -3.18 -7.92 -9.05
N HIS A 48 -3.24 -6.74 -9.65
CA HIS A 48 -3.33 -6.61 -11.10
C HIS A 48 -2.08 -7.22 -11.77
N PRO A 49 -2.21 -8.10 -12.78
CA PRO A 49 -1.08 -8.79 -13.40
C PRO A 49 0.01 -7.86 -13.93
N ASN A 50 -0.37 -6.72 -14.51
CA ASN A 50 0.60 -5.70 -14.94
C ASN A 50 1.42 -5.08 -13.80
N ALA A 51 0.85 -4.96 -12.58
CA ALA A 51 1.62 -4.51 -11.43
C ALA A 51 2.64 -5.58 -11.01
N VAL A 52 2.24 -6.86 -11.03
CA VAL A 52 3.16 -7.99 -10.78
C VAL A 52 4.29 -7.99 -11.82
N LYS A 53 3.95 -7.89 -13.12
CA LYS A 53 4.92 -7.86 -14.20
C LYS A 53 5.92 -6.71 -14.06
N LEU A 54 5.42 -5.50 -13.80
CA LEU A 54 6.27 -4.31 -13.65
C LEU A 54 7.22 -4.44 -12.46
N MET A 55 6.74 -4.93 -11.30
CA MET A 55 7.62 -5.09 -10.15
C MET A 55 8.64 -6.23 -10.35
N LEU A 56 8.27 -7.30 -11.06
CA LEU A 56 9.20 -8.37 -11.42
C LEU A 56 10.32 -7.88 -12.34
N GLU A 57 10.03 -6.99 -13.29
CA GLU A 57 11.05 -6.33 -14.15
C GLU A 57 12.09 -5.56 -13.32
N GLU A 58 11.68 -5.07 -12.15
CA GLU A 58 12.51 -4.33 -11.18
C GLU A 58 13.10 -5.23 -10.08
N GLY A 59 12.92 -6.55 -10.19
CA GLY A 59 13.46 -7.54 -9.25
C GLY A 59 12.68 -7.68 -7.94
N ILE A 60 11.46 -7.16 -7.86
CA ILE A 60 10.60 -7.22 -6.67
C ILE A 60 9.37 -8.08 -6.97
N ASP A 61 9.28 -9.26 -6.35
CA ASP A 61 8.12 -10.13 -6.54
C ASP A 61 6.96 -9.75 -5.62
N ILE A 62 5.84 -9.32 -6.21
CA ILE A 62 4.58 -9.03 -5.50
C ILE A 62 3.47 -10.04 -5.82
N SER A 63 3.75 -11.13 -6.53
CA SER A 63 2.76 -12.13 -6.95
C SER A 63 2.03 -12.80 -5.77
N GLY A 64 2.70 -12.94 -4.63
CA GLY A 64 2.12 -13.47 -3.40
C GLY A 64 1.30 -12.46 -2.57
N LYS A 65 1.25 -11.19 -2.98
CA LYS A 65 0.48 -10.15 -2.27
C LYS A 65 -1.01 -10.28 -2.60
N LYS A 66 -1.85 -9.78 -1.70
CA LYS A 66 -3.30 -9.68 -1.90
C LYS A 66 -3.79 -8.28 -1.58
N PRO A 67 -4.79 -7.78 -2.33
CA PRO A 67 -5.52 -6.60 -1.91
C PRO A 67 -6.15 -6.80 -0.52
N LYS A 68 -6.08 -5.78 0.32
CA LYS A 68 -6.57 -5.83 1.71
C LYS A 68 -7.43 -4.59 2.02
N PRO A 69 -8.46 -4.74 2.88
CA PRO A 69 -9.35 -3.64 3.22
C PRO A 69 -8.62 -2.57 4.03
N LEU A 70 -8.99 -1.31 3.80
CA LEU A 70 -8.66 -0.21 4.68
C LEU A 70 -9.45 -0.38 5.98
N THR A 71 -8.76 -0.55 7.09
CA THR A 71 -9.38 -0.71 8.42
C THR A 71 -9.03 0.48 9.32
N PRO A 72 -9.90 0.81 10.31
CA PRO A 72 -9.58 1.81 11.31
C PRO A 72 -8.30 1.49 12.11
N GLU A 73 -7.97 0.21 12.26
CA GLU A 73 -6.73 -0.20 12.92
C GLU A 73 -5.50 0.17 12.10
N LEU A 74 -5.50 -0.11 10.80
CA LEU A 74 -4.42 0.30 9.90
C LEU A 74 -4.23 1.82 9.90
N GLN A 75 -5.33 2.57 9.94
CA GLN A 75 -5.28 4.03 10.04
C GLN A 75 -4.68 4.51 11.36
N ARG A 76 -5.00 3.85 12.49
CA ARG A 76 -4.48 4.23 13.81
C ARG A 76 -2.99 3.92 14.01
N ILE A 77 -2.49 2.82 13.43
CA ILE A 77 -1.08 2.42 13.59
C ILE A 77 -0.16 3.13 12.61
N ALA A 78 -0.70 3.69 11.52
CA ALA A 78 0.09 4.41 10.53
C ALA A 78 0.52 5.78 11.06
N GLU A 79 1.81 6.07 10.97
CA GLU A 79 2.35 7.40 11.25
C GLU A 79 2.08 8.37 10.08
N ILE A 80 2.07 7.83 8.85
CA ILE A 80 1.83 8.60 7.62
C ILE A 80 0.82 7.84 6.75
N GLY A 81 -0.21 8.53 6.28
CA GLY A 81 -1.13 8.04 5.24
C GLY A 81 -0.86 8.72 3.90
N VAL A 82 -0.70 7.94 2.83
CA VAL A 82 -0.47 8.43 1.46
C VAL A 82 -1.55 7.89 0.55
N ILE A 83 -2.34 8.79 -0.05
CA ILE A 83 -3.36 8.42 -1.03
C ILE A 83 -2.72 8.46 -2.42
N VAL A 84 -2.75 7.33 -3.12
CA VAL A 84 -2.15 7.19 -4.47
C VAL A 84 -3.22 7.12 -5.58
N CYS A 85 -4.48 7.37 -5.23
CA CYS A 85 -5.57 7.64 -6.16
C CYS A 85 -5.79 9.16 -6.30
N GLY A 86 -5.93 9.63 -7.54
CA GLY A 86 -6.45 10.96 -7.87
C GLY A 86 -7.85 10.85 -8.48
N GLU A 87 -8.66 11.89 -8.28
CA GLU A 87 -10.14 11.96 -8.31
C GLU A 87 -10.90 11.25 -9.45
N SER A 88 -11.97 10.55 -9.05
CA SER A 88 -13.29 10.72 -9.65
C SER A 88 -14.29 11.12 -8.55
N GLU A 89 -14.51 12.43 -8.40
CA GLU A 89 -15.65 13.11 -7.75
C GLU A 89 -16.10 12.69 -6.34
N SER A 90 -15.17 12.65 -5.37
CA SER A 90 -15.47 12.92 -3.95
C SER A 90 -14.16 12.79 -3.18
N GLY A 91 -13.53 13.92 -2.88
CA GLY A 91 -12.32 14.01 -2.06
C GLY A 91 -12.52 13.64 -0.59
N THR A 92 -13.28 12.59 -0.30
CA THR A 92 -13.49 12.07 1.04
C THR A 92 -12.55 10.90 1.26
N CYS A 93 -11.54 11.12 2.12
CA CYS A 93 -10.81 10.01 2.74
C CYS A 93 -11.82 9.15 3.50
N PRO A 94 -11.91 7.82 3.27
CA PRO A 94 -12.73 6.95 4.10
C PRO A 94 -12.17 7.00 5.53
N THR A 95 -12.92 7.66 6.42
CA THR A 95 -12.61 7.76 7.86
C THR A 95 -12.90 6.45 8.57
#